data_AF-A0A6I6A7M5-F1
#
_entry.id   AF-A0A6I6A7M5-F1
#
_cell.length_a   1.000
_cell.length_b   1.000
_cell.length_c   1.000
_cell.angle_alpha   90.00
_cell.angle_beta   90.00
_cell.angle_gamma   90.00
#
_symmetry.space_group_name_H-M   'P 1'
#
loop_
_entity.id
_entity.type
_entity.pdbx_description
1 polymer ?
#
loop_
_entity_poly.entity_id
_entity_poly.type
_entity_poly.pdbx_seq_one_letter_code
_entity_poly.pdbx_strand_id
1 'polypeptide(L)'
;MSRYSKWVKNDYEKLKALRATDLFQNHLLPDIKKGIVFPAVRGGKIDFYHLGRKLFSFDGKSFRSNIKYLVVLDQNRNGEVTEKGFQKLKLCQSFEDGYQQIKKNTKLYVDPESEQVSKVCKRHSYFLDSTGPIIVLDIELSLTAQEEDRTADRIDLILLNQESKQIRFFEVKTFKNKELKEANGHIPVVGQIGRYKEQLANEKRYKYLLESYLEYVEIINMLFGIKIPQPESIDRDVDLLIFDFGKPEQKILEENILPAFSDKFRVSVRGDAGGLSQGTLQKWWDE
;
A
#
# COMPACT_ATOMS: atom_id res chain seq x y z
N MET A 1 -13.91 -15.60 -3.41
CA MET A 1 -14.39 -14.50 -4.27
C MET A 1 -13.75 -13.22 -3.76
N SER A 2 -12.91 -12.57 -4.58
CA SER A 2 -12.26 -11.31 -4.22
C SER A 2 -13.31 -10.19 -4.12
N ARG A 3 -13.04 -9.16 -3.31
CA ARG A 3 -14.03 -8.15 -2.87
C ARG A 3 -14.33 -7.03 -3.87
N TYR A 4 -13.97 -7.15 -5.15
CA TYR A 4 -14.19 -6.09 -6.14
C TYR A 4 -15.56 -6.30 -6.83
N SER A 5 -16.54 -5.50 -6.45
CA SER A 5 -17.85 -5.42 -7.11
C SER A 5 -17.84 -4.31 -8.14
N LYS A 6 -18.50 -4.53 -9.28
CA LYS A 6 -18.73 -3.55 -10.35
C LYS A 6 -19.37 -2.26 -9.79
N TRP A 7 -18.69 -1.13 -9.90
CA TRP A 7 -19.10 0.24 -9.59
C TRP A 7 -20.03 0.74 -10.73
N VAL A 8 -21.17 1.33 -10.37
CA VAL A 8 -22.26 1.80 -11.25
C VAL A 8 -22.85 3.06 -10.62
N LYS A 9 -23.10 4.13 -11.41
CA LYS A 9 -23.87 5.39 -11.19
C LYS A 9 -23.94 5.99 -9.77
N ASN A 10 -24.27 5.22 -8.74
CA ASN A 10 -24.12 5.55 -7.32
C ASN A 10 -22.74 6.09 -6.95
N ASP A 11 -21.70 5.77 -7.72
CA ASP A 11 -20.34 6.11 -7.32
C ASP A 11 -19.99 7.57 -7.54
N TYR A 12 -20.59 8.24 -8.52
CA TYR A 12 -20.47 9.69 -8.64
C TYR A 12 -20.99 10.40 -7.38
N GLU A 13 -22.12 9.94 -6.84
CA GLU A 13 -22.69 10.49 -5.61
C GLU A 13 -21.81 10.20 -4.39
N LYS A 14 -21.18 9.02 -4.32
CA LYS A 14 -20.20 8.72 -3.26
C LYS A 14 -18.98 9.64 -3.33
N LEU A 15 -18.43 9.85 -4.53
CA LEU A 15 -17.28 10.75 -4.71
C LEU A 15 -17.65 12.19 -4.39
N LYS A 16 -18.86 12.62 -4.76
CA LYS A 16 -19.40 13.93 -4.38
C LYS A 16 -19.59 14.07 -2.87
N ALA A 17 -20.12 13.04 -2.21
CA ALA A 17 -20.27 13.01 -0.75
C ALA A 17 -18.93 13.08 -0.04
N LEU A 18 -17.92 12.31 -0.50
CA LEU A 18 -16.56 12.38 0.02
C LEU A 18 -15.97 13.78 -0.12
N ARG A 19 -16.07 14.37 -1.32
CA ARG A 19 -15.59 15.73 -1.62
C ARG A 19 -16.29 16.80 -0.78
N ALA A 20 -17.52 16.58 -0.35
CA ALA A 20 -18.25 17.53 0.48
C ALA A 20 -17.84 17.49 1.96
N THR A 21 -17.00 16.54 2.39
CA THR A 21 -16.63 16.40 3.80
C THR A 21 -15.43 17.27 4.17
N ASP A 22 -15.49 17.89 5.35
CA ASP A 22 -14.42 18.73 5.89
C ASP A 22 -13.14 17.92 6.16
N LEU A 23 -13.27 16.71 6.71
CA LEU A 23 -12.14 15.78 6.88
C LEU A 23 -11.38 15.53 5.57
N PHE A 24 -12.09 15.41 4.44
CA PHE A 24 -11.44 15.21 3.16
C PHE A 24 -10.76 16.49 2.65
N GLN A 25 -11.47 17.62 2.64
CA GLN A 25 -10.96 18.88 2.10
C GLN A 25 -9.82 19.46 2.93
N ASN A 26 -9.97 19.49 4.26
CA ASN A 26 -9.06 20.18 5.17
C ASN A 26 -7.84 19.32 5.55
N HIS A 27 -7.94 17.99 5.45
CA HIS A 27 -6.90 17.08 5.93
C HIS A 27 -6.45 16.03 4.91
N LEU A 28 -7.35 15.16 4.44
CA LEU A 28 -6.93 14.03 3.59
C LEU A 28 -6.36 14.51 2.26
N LEU A 29 -7.06 15.39 1.54
CA LEU A 29 -6.63 15.85 0.21
C LEU A 29 -5.27 16.58 0.24
N PRO A 30 -4.99 17.50 1.18
CA PRO A 30 -3.65 18.08 1.34
C PRO A 30 -2.55 17.04 1.61
N ASP A 31 -2.80 16.05 2.48
CA ASP A 31 -1.81 15.02 2.79
C ASP A 31 -1.63 14.02 1.65
N ILE A 32 -2.67 13.76 0.86
CA ILE A 32 -2.63 12.96 -0.37
C ILE A 32 -1.73 13.62 -1.41
N LYS A 33 -1.93 14.92 -1.66
CA LYS A 33 -1.08 15.71 -2.58
C LYS A 33 0.40 15.76 -2.18
N LYS A 34 0.70 15.54 -0.89
CA LYS A 34 2.07 15.47 -0.36
C LYS A 34 2.64 14.05 -0.32
N GLY A 35 1.88 13.04 -0.77
CA GLY A 35 2.25 11.62 -0.67
C GLY A 35 2.33 11.10 0.78
N ILE A 36 1.72 11.80 1.75
CA ILE A 36 1.70 11.41 3.17
C ILE A 36 0.58 10.40 3.44
N VAL A 37 -0.53 10.54 2.73
CA VAL A 37 -1.67 9.64 2.77
C VAL A 37 -1.90 9.07 1.37
N PHE A 38 -2.13 7.77 1.28
CA PHE A 38 -2.40 7.09 0.02
C PHE A 38 -3.85 6.58 -0.04
N PRO A 39 -4.66 6.96 -1.04
CA PRO A 39 -6.00 6.45 -1.21
C PRO A 39 -6.00 5.12 -2.00
N ALA A 40 -6.83 4.18 -1.58
CA ALA A 40 -7.05 2.92 -2.30
C ALA A 40 -8.55 2.63 -2.44
N VAL A 41 -8.98 2.32 -3.66
CA VAL A 41 -10.38 2.05 -4.00
C VAL A 41 -10.62 0.54 -4.05
N ARG A 42 -11.46 0.00 -3.16
CA ARG A 42 -11.70 -1.46 -3.10
C ARG A 42 -13.11 -1.76 -2.64
N GLY A 43 -13.86 -2.57 -3.38
CA GLY A 43 -15.16 -3.11 -2.92
C GLY A 43 -16.17 -2.06 -2.46
N GLY A 44 -16.43 -1.05 -3.28
CA GLY A 44 -17.45 -0.04 -3.01
C GLY A 44 -17.05 1.09 -2.04
N LYS A 45 -15.82 1.08 -1.51
CA LYS A 45 -15.28 2.05 -0.54
C LYS A 45 -13.90 2.58 -0.94
N ILE A 46 -13.49 3.67 -0.30
CA ILE A 46 -12.17 4.28 -0.42
C ILE A 46 -11.49 4.22 0.95
N ASP A 47 -10.37 3.52 1.01
CA ASP A 47 -9.52 3.43 2.19
C ASP A 47 -8.37 4.43 2.07
N PHE A 48 -8.02 5.10 3.16
CA PHE A 48 -6.92 6.08 3.23
C PHE A 48 -5.83 5.55 4.14
N TYR A 49 -4.61 5.42 3.64
CA TYR A 49 -3.50 4.81 4.35
C TYR A 49 -2.44 5.83 4.71
N HIS A 50 -1.88 5.70 5.91
CA HIS A 50 -0.71 6.43 6.39
C HIS A 50 0.31 5.42 6.90
N LEU A 51 1.54 5.43 6.35
CA LEU A 51 2.61 4.49 6.71
C LEU A 51 2.17 3.01 6.58
N GLY A 52 1.49 2.68 5.47
CA GLY A 52 0.94 1.34 5.21
C GLY A 52 -0.21 0.91 6.14
N ARG A 53 -0.67 1.78 7.05
CA ARG A 53 -1.84 1.51 7.91
C ARG A 53 -3.04 2.31 7.48
N LYS A 54 -4.20 1.64 7.39
CA LYS A 54 -5.47 2.30 7.07
C LYS A 54 -5.88 3.26 8.18
N LEU A 55 -5.77 4.55 7.90
CA LEU A 55 -6.17 5.66 8.76
C LEU A 55 -7.70 5.78 8.80
N PHE A 56 -8.33 5.81 7.63
CA PHE A 56 -9.79 5.90 7.49
C PHE A 56 -10.31 5.04 6.34
N SER A 57 -11.61 4.78 6.36
CA SER A 57 -12.37 4.11 5.30
C SER A 57 -13.66 4.87 5.07
N PHE A 58 -14.01 5.18 3.83
CA PHE A 58 -15.26 5.84 3.47
C PHE A 58 -16.06 4.96 2.51
N ASP A 59 -17.31 4.67 2.85
CA ASP A 59 -18.17 3.75 2.06
C ASP A 59 -19.23 4.46 1.20
N GLY A 60 -19.13 5.78 1.08
CA GLY A 60 -20.14 6.61 0.43
C GLY A 60 -21.07 7.32 1.39
N LYS A 61 -21.14 6.90 2.65
CA LYS A 61 -22.02 7.50 3.66
C LYS A 61 -21.25 8.04 4.85
N SER A 62 -20.32 7.26 5.40
CA SER A 62 -19.59 7.67 6.60
C SER A 62 -18.14 7.21 6.61
N PHE A 63 -17.34 7.92 7.39
CA PHE A 63 -15.98 7.51 7.70
C PHE A 63 -15.97 6.47 8.82
N ARG A 64 -14.99 5.56 8.75
CA ARG A 64 -14.64 4.62 9.82
C ARG A 64 -13.13 4.64 10.04
N SER A 65 -12.70 4.46 11.29
CA SER A 65 -11.29 4.27 11.67
C SER A 65 -11.14 3.09 12.63
N ASN A 66 -9.91 2.65 12.88
CA ASN A 66 -9.65 1.66 13.91
C ASN A 66 -9.71 2.32 15.29
N ILE A 67 -10.48 1.75 16.22
CA ILE A 67 -10.63 2.28 17.58
C ILE A 67 -9.29 2.46 18.31
N LYS A 68 -8.28 1.63 18.02
CA LYS A 68 -6.94 1.73 18.60
C LYS A 68 -6.26 3.08 18.31
N TYR A 69 -6.60 3.74 17.20
CA TYR A 69 -6.02 5.04 16.87
C TYR A 69 -6.76 6.21 17.54
N LEU A 70 -7.99 5.99 17.99
CA LEU A 70 -8.87 7.00 18.59
C LEU A 70 -8.65 7.15 20.10
N VAL A 71 -8.13 6.11 20.76
CA VAL A 71 -8.07 6.00 22.23
C VAL A 71 -6.68 6.30 22.79
N VAL A 72 -5.64 6.44 21.94
CA VAL A 72 -4.28 6.68 22.41
C VAL A 72 -4.11 8.16 22.75
N LEU A 73 -4.00 8.41 24.06
CA LEU A 73 -3.70 9.69 24.68
C LEU A 73 -2.37 10.23 24.17
N ASP A 74 -2.27 11.55 24.06
CA ASP A 74 -1.00 12.19 23.72
C ASP A 74 0.05 11.76 24.75
N GLN A 75 1.02 10.96 24.32
CA GLN A 75 2.10 10.54 25.18
C GLN A 75 2.85 11.81 25.60
N ASN A 76 2.59 12.30 26.81
CA ASN A 76 3.55 13.13 27.51
C ASN A 76 4.89 12.41 27.42
N ARG A 77 5.97 13.16 27.13
CA ARG A 77 7.32 12.61 26.84
C ARG A 77 7.88 11.67 27.92
N ASN A 78 7.25 11.61 29.09
CA ASN A 78 7.67 10.83 30.24
C ASN A 78 6.72 9.67 30.58
N GLY A 79 5.67 9.40 29.78
CA GLY A 79 4.75 8.28 29.96
C GLY A 79 3.77 8.38 31.14
N GLU A 80 3.94 9.36 32.02
CA GLU A 80 3.09 9.57 33.19
C GLU A 80 2.11 10.74 33.00
N VAL A 81 0.87 10.56 33.45
CA VAL A 81 -0.12 11.62 33.57
C VAL A 81 -0.53 11.73 35.03
N THR A 82 -0.56 12.96 35.56
CA THR A 82 -1.12 13.20 36.90
C THR A 82 -2.64 13.12 36.85
N GLU A 83 -3.31 12.87 37.97
CA GLU A 83 -4.78 12.88 38.08
C GLU A 83 -5.40 14.18 37.52
N LYS A 84 -4.80 15.33 37.84
CA LYS A 84 -5.20 16.64 37.29
C LYS A 84 -4.96 16.76 35.78
N GLY A 85 -3.94 16.09 35.26
CA GLY A 85 -3.65 16.00 33.83
C GLY A 85 -4.65 15.09 33.12
N PHE A 86 -5.03 13.97 33.74
CA PHE A 86 -6.01 13.03 33.23
C PHE A 86 -7.38 13.68 33.03
N GLN A 87 -7.85 14.45 34.02
CA GLN A 87 -9.12 15.18 33.94
C GLN A 87 -9.16 16.26 32.83
N LYS A 88 -8.00 16.66 32.31
CA LYS A 88 -7.88 17.61 31.19
C LYS A 88 -7.78 16.92 29.83
N LEU A 89 -7.67 15.60 29.79
CA LEU A 89 -7.65 14.85 28.53
C LEU A 89 -9.02 14.97 27.87
N LYS A 90 -9.02 15.46 26.64
CA LYS A 90 -10.23 15.55 25.81
C LYS A 90 -10.24 14.39 24.83
N LEU A 91 -11.32 13.62 24.85
CA LEU A 91 -11.63 12.68 23.77
C LEU A 91 -11.91 13.49 22.51
N CYS A 92 -11.36 13.04 21.38
CA CYS A 92 -11.66 13.61 20.07
C CYS A 92 -13.16 13.45 19.81
N GLN A 93 -13.86 14.54 19.54
CA GLN A 93 -15.32 14.54 19.30
C GLN A 93 -15.65 14.28 17.81
N SER A 94 -14.66 14.44 16.93
CA SER A 94 -14.77 14.14 15.51
C SER A 94 -13.42 13.61 14.96
N PHE A 95 -13.45 13.01 13.77
CA PHE A 95 -12.22 12.62 13.07
C PHE A 95 -11.41 13.79 12.54
N GLU A 96 -12.07 14.93 12.27
CA GLU A 96 -11.41 16.16 11.86
C GLU A 96 -10.56 16.70 13.01
N ASP A 97 -11.17 16.90 14.18
CA ASP A 97 -10.46 17.37 15.38
C ASP A 97 -9.33 16.41 15.79
N GLY A 98 -9.60 15.10 15.68
CA GLY A 98 -8.64 14.06 16.05
C GLY A 98 -7.58 13.78 15.00
N TYR A 99 -7.64 14.36 13.80
CA TYR A 99 -6.88 13.89 12.63
C TYR A 99 -5.37 13.73 12.90
N GLN A 100 -4.73 14.75 13.47
CA GLN A 100 -3.29 14.71 13.74
C GLN A 100 -2.93 13.66 14.80
N GLN A 101 -3.77 13.52 15.84
CA GLN A 101 -3.54 12.52 16.89
C GLN A 101 -3.73 11.11 16.35
N ILE A 102 -4.78 10.86 15.59
CA ILE A 102 -5.04 9.56 14.93
C ILE A 102 -3.87 9.20 14.02
N LYS A 103 -3.37 10.15 13.22
CA LYS A 103 -2.21 9.98 12.35
C LYS A 103 -0.90 9.76 13.11
N LYS A 104 -0.75 10.36 14.30
CA LYS A 104 0.39 10.09 15.19
C LYS A 104 0.30 8.68 15.78
N ASN A 105 -0.89 8.27 16.20
CA ASN A 105 -1.15 6.98 16.84
C ASN A 105 -0.97 5.80 15.88
N THR A 106 -1.28 5.96 14.58
CA THR A 106 -1.03 4.91 13.58
C THR A 106 0.43 4.50 13.50
N LYS A 107 1.38 5.43 13.76
CA LYS A 107 2.82 5.14 13.75
C LYS A 107 3.24 4.03 14.72
N LEU A 108 2.53 3.89 15.83
CA LEU A 108 2.80 2.88 16.87
C LEU A 108 2.55 1.45 16.39
N TYR A 109 1.87 1.29 15.26
CA TYR A 109 1.44 0.00 14.75
C TYR A 109 2.04 -0.33 13.38
N VAL A 110 2.97 0.49 12.87
CA VAL A 110 3.58 0.28 11.55
C VAL A 110 4.55 -0.89 11.61
N ASP A 111 4.42 -1.83 10.67
CA ASP A 111 5.45 -2.86 10.47
C ASP A 111 6.57 -2.36 9.53
N PRO A 112 7.78 -2.92 9.62
CA PRO A 112 8.93 -2.43 8.86
C PRO A 112 8.69 -2.40 7.33
N GLU A 113 8.05 -3.42 6.77
CA GLU A 113 7.72 -3.51 5.34
C GLU A 113 6.75 -2.41 4.91
N SER A 114 5.68 -2.19 5.68
CA SER A 114 4.71 -1.10 5.46
C SER A 114 5.36 0.28 5.47
N GLU A 115 6.38 0.49 6.31
CA GLU A 115 7.14 1.74 6.34
C GLU A 115 7.91 1.94 5.02
N GLN A 116 8.55 0.89 4.50
CA GLN A 116 9.29 0.95 3.23
C GLN A 116 8.33 1.21 2.05
N VAL A 117 7.20 0.51 1.98
CA VAL A 117 6.14 0.77 0.98
C VAL A 117 5.70 2.22 1.03
N SER A 118 5.47 2.77 2.23
CA SER A 118 5.07 4.17 2.38
C SER A 118 6.13 5.16 1.90
N LYS A 119 7.42 4.85 2.03
CA LYS A 119 8.50 5.69 1.49
C LYS A 119 8.48 5.68 -0.05
N VAL A 120 8.20 4.54 -0.68
CA VAL A 120 8.00 4.46 -2.14
C VAL A 120 6.82 5.32 -2.56
N CYS A 121 5.67 5.18 -1.88
CA CYS A 121 4.46 5.97 -2.16
C CYS A 121 4.71 7.46 -2.08
N LYS A 122 5.42 7.92 -1.05
CA LYS A 122 5.71 9.34 -0.85
C LYS A 122 6.51 9.97 -2.01
N ARG A 123 7.21 9.17 -2.82
CA ARG A 123 8.03 9.65 -3.93
C ARG A 123 7.43 9.41 -5.31
N HIS A 124 6.63 8.35 -5.44
CA HIS A 124 6.18 7.84 -6.74
C HIS A 124 4.65 7.74 -6.81
N SER A 125 3.94 8.36 -5.88
CA SER A 125 2.49 8.48 -5.97
C SER A 125 2.10 9.35 -7.18
N TYR A 126 1.01 8.96 -7.82
CA TYR A 126 0.39 9.66 -8.95
C TYR A 126 -0.16 11.07 -8.65
N PHE A 127 0.02 11.57 -7.41
CA PHE A 127 -0.36 12.93 -7.01
C PHE A 127 0.77 13.95 -7.07
N LEU A 128 2.01 13.52 -7.30
CA LEU A 128 3.16 14.41 -7.32
C LEU A 128 3.32 14.99 -8.73
N ASP A 129 3.53 16.30 -8.84
CA ASP A 129 3.68 17.01 -10.12
C ASP A 129 4.84 16.49 -11.00
N SER A 130 5.73 15.67 -10.43
CA SER A 130 6.92 15.08 -11.06
C SER A 130 6.83 13.57 -11.26
N THR A 131 5.63 13.01 -11.47
CA THR A 131 5.47 11.57 -11.70
C THR A 131 6.23 11.16 -12.96
N GLY A 132 7.25 10.32 -12.77
CA GLY A 132 7.96 9.69 -13.88
C GLY A 132 7.14 8.54 -14.48
N PRO A 133 7.72 7.76 -15.40
CA PRO A 133 6.99 6.75 -16.18
C PRO A 133 6.37 5.64 -15.31
N ILE A 134 6.84 5.44 -14.08
CA ILE A 134 6.35 4.38 -13.19
C ILE A 134 5.78 5.02 -11.92
N ILE A 135 4.53 4.70 -11.61
CA ILE A 135 3.81 5.22 -10.44
C ILE A 135 3.34 4.10 -9.53
N VAL A 136 3.16 4.42 -8.24
CA VAL A 136 2.47 3.54 -7.30
C VAL A 136 0.98 3.62 -7.55
N LEU A 137 0.38 2.53 -8.03
CA LEU A 137 -1.05 2.44 -8.30
C LEU A 137 -1.83 1.97 -7.08
N ASP A 138 -1.34 0.98 -6.34
CA ASP A 138 -1.95 0.51 -5.08
C ASP A 138 -0.85 -0.01 -4.13
N ILE A 139 -1.20 -0.18 -2.85
CA ILE A 139 -0.27 -0.45 -1.74
C ILE A 139 -0.63 -1.71 -0.95
N GLU A 140 -1.64 -2.47 -1.39
CA GLU A 140 -1.93 -3.81 -0.86
C GLU A 140 -2.98 -4.50 -1.75
N LEU A 141 -2.64 -5.51 -2.54
CA LEU A 141 -3.66 -6.32 -3.21
C LEU A 141 -4.04 -7.49 -2.31
N SER A 142 -5.29 -7.53 -1.84
CA SER A 142 -5.82 -8.70 -1.13
C SER A 142 -6.55 -9.66 -2.08
N LEU A 143 -5.98 -10.85 -2.26
CA LEU A 143 -6.57 -11.97 -2.96
C LEU A 143 -7.23 -12.91 -1.95
N THR A 144 -8.39 -13.49 -2.32
CA THR A 144 -8.95 -14.61 -1.53
C THR A 144 -8.00 -15.79 -1.60
N ALA A 145 -7.55 -16.27 -0.43
CA ALA A 145 -6.71 -17.45 -0.35
C ALA A 145 -7.42 -18.68 -0.96
N GLN A 146 -6.63 -19.62 -1.48
CA GLN A 146 -7.13 -20.88 -2.04
C GLN A 146 -7.21 -22.00 -1.00
N GLU A 147 -6.56 -21.83 0.17
CA GLU A 147 -6.49 -22.80 1.26
C GLU A 147 -7.48 -22.45 2.38
N GLU A 148 -8.11 -23.45 3.01
CA GLU A 148 -9.15 -23.26 4.05
C GLU A 148 -8.63 -22.59 5.34
N ASP A 149 -7.37 -22.81 5.70
CA ASP A 149 -6.74 -22.24 6.90
C ASP A 149 -6.31 -20.78 6.73
N ARG A 150 -6.50 -20.20 5.55
CA ARG A 150 -6.04 -18.85 5.21
C ARG A 150 -7.19 -18.01 4.72
N THR A 151 -7.27 -16.79 5.25
CA THR A 151 -8.36 -15.86 4.89
C THR A 151 -8.02 -15.00 3.69
N ALA A 152 -6.74 -14.68 3.47
CA ALA A 152 -6.29 -13.87 2.35
C ALA A 152 -4.79 -14.05 2.03
N ASP A 153 -4.46 -13.84 0.77
CA ASP A 153 -3.12 -13.59 0.24
C ASP A 153 -2.99 -12.09 -0.02
N ARG A 154 -1.88 -11.46 0.38
CA ARG A 154 -1.69 -10.00 0.26
C ARG A 154 -0.37 -9.70 -0.42
N ILE A 155 -0.42 -8.88 -1.46
CA ILE A 155 0.77 -8.40 -2.19
C ILE A 155 0.97 -6.92 -1.83
N ASP A 156 2.18 -6.54 -1.44
CA ASP A 156 2.44 -5.27 -0.75
C ASP A 156 2.47 -4.03 -1.65
N LEU A 157 2.88 -4.14 -2.91
CA LEU A 157 3.07 -2.98 -3.77
C LEU A 157 2.66 -3.26 -5.22
N ILE A 158 1.92 -2.31 -5.79
CA ILE A 158 1.40 -2.39 -7.14
C ILE A 158 1.83 -1.15 -7.89
N LEU A 159 2.64 -1.36 -8.93
CA LEU A 159 3.16 -0.29 -9.78
C LEU A 159 2.48 -0.33 -11.14
N LEU A 160 2.30 0.84 -11.75
CA LEU A 160 1.87 0.99 -13.13
C LEU A 160 2.97 1.70 -13.91
N ASN A 161 3.45 1.07 -14.99
CA ASN A 161 4.18 1.77 -16.02
C ASN A 161 3.17 2.48 -16.93
N GLN A 162 3.23 3.80 -16.97
CA GLN A 162 2.26 4.64 -17.67
C GLN A 162 2.40 4.54 -19.19
N GLU A 163 3.58 4.23 -19.70
CA GLU A 163 3.85 4.11 -21.14
C GLU A 163 3.39 2.75 -21.68
N SER A 164 3.87 1.66 -21.06
CA SER A 164 3.46 0.30 -21.45
C SER A 164 2.07 -0.07 -20.96
N LYS A 165 1.49 0.72 -20.07
CA LYS A 165 0.20 0.49 -19.39
C LYS A 165 0.12 -0.90 -18.74
N GLN A 166 1.26 -1.42 -18.31
CA GLN A 166 1.35 -2.69 -17.63
C GLN A 166 1.43 -2.47 -16.12
N ILE A 167 0.66 -3.26 -15.39
CA ILE A 167 0.74 -3.34 -13.93
C ILE A 167 1.75 -4.42 -13.55
N ARG A 168 2.61 -4.14 -12.56
CA ARG A 168 3.48 -5.14 -11.95
C ARG A 168 3.30 -5.16 -10.43
N PHE A 169 3.39 -6.36 -9.89
CA PHE A 169 3.18 -6.67 -8.49
C PHE A 169 4.50 -6.98 -7.79
N PHE A 170 4.63 -6.49 -6.57
CA PHE A 170 5.83 -6.62 -5.76
C PHE A 170 5.48 -7.05 -4.34
N GLU A 171 6.13 -8.12 -3.88
CA GLU A 171 6.21 -8.49 -2.47
C GLU A 171 7.37 -7.70 -1.85
N VAL A 172 7.16 -7.06 -0.70
CA VAL A 172 8.18 -6.23 -0.06
C VAL A 172 8.67 -6.89 1.22
N LYS A 173 9.99 -7.08 1.33
CA LYS A 173 10.64 -7.58 2.55
C LYS A 173 11.73 -6.62 3.01
N THR A 174 11.94 -6.55 4.32
CA THR A 174 13.18 -6.00 4.87
C THR A 174 14.27 -7.08 4.89
N PHE A 175 15.55 -6.70 4.83
CA PHE A 175 16.67 -7.64 4.89
C PHE A 175 16.63 -8.55 6.12
N LYS A 176 16.13 -8.03 7.25
CA LYS A 176 16.00 -8.78 8.51
C LYS A 176 14.80 -9.72 8.53
N ASN A 177 13.94 -9.70 7.51
CA ASN A 177 12.76 -10.52 7.47
C ASN A 177 13.15 -12.00 7.42
N LYS A 178 12.62 -12.78 8.37
CA LYS A 178 12.91 -14.21 8.51
C LYS A 178 12.43 -15.05 7.32
N GLU A 179 11.46 -14.56 6.55
CA GLU A 179 10.91 -15.26 5.38
C GLU A 179 11.86 -15.29 4.19
N LEU A 180 12.94 -14.49 4.23
CA LEU A 180 14.05 -14.54 3.28
C LEU A 180 15.01 -15.70 3.57
N LYS A 181 14.92 -16.33 4.74
CA LYS A 181 15.83 -17.37 5.19
C LYS A 181 15.18 -18.74 5.07
N GLU A 182 16.01 -19.74 4.81
CA GLU A 182 15.56 -21.12 4.82
C GLU A 182 15.15 -21.55 6.23
N ALA A 183 14.00 -22.20 6.33
CA ALA A 183 13.49 -22.85 7.52
C ALA A 183 12.92 -24.22 7.09
N ASN A 184 13.45 -25.31 7.66
CA ASN A 184 13.03 -26.68 7.38
C ASN A 184 13.07 -27.05 5.88
N GLY A 185 14.13 -26.69 5.15
CA GLY A 185 14.25 -27.01 3.72
C GLY A 185 13.47 -26.09 2.77
N HIS A 186 12.80 -25.06 3.30
CA HIS A 186 11.95 -24.16 2.52
C HIS A 186 12.23 -22.70 2.83
N ILE A 187 12.18 -21.84 1.82
CA ILE A 187 12.24 -20.39 2.00
C ILE A 187 10.81 -19.83 1.91
N PRO A 188 10.22 -19.31 3.00
CA PRO A 188 8.80 -18.96 3.03
C PRO A 188 8.35 -17.99 1.93
N VAL A 189 9.16 -16.98 1.60
CA VAL A 189 8.81 -16.00 0.55
C VAL A 189 8.66 -16.63 -0.83
N VAL A 190 9.37 -17.73 -1.11
CA VAL A 190 9.26 -18.46 -2.39
C VAL A 190 7.88 -19.08 -2.52
N GLY A 191 7.40 -19.76 -1.48
CA GLY A 191 6.05 -20.34 -1.48
C GLY A 191 4.98 -19.26 -1.56
N GLN A 192 5.21 -18.10 -0.93
CA GLN A 192 4.32 -16.95 -1.01
C GLN A 192 4.17 -16.41 -2.43
N ILE A 193 5.28 -16.08 -3.10
CA ILE A 193 5.28 -15.59 -4.48
C ILE A 193 4.74 -16.65 -5.44
N GLY A 194 5.08 -17.93 -5.25
CA GLY A 194 4.57 -19.05 -6.04
C GLY A 194 3.03 -19.08 -6.06
N ARG A 195 2.39 -18.98 -4.89
CA ARG A 195 0.92 -18.91 -4.80
C ARG A 195 0.33 -17.70 -5.50
N TYR A 196 1.03 -16.56 -5.49
CA TYR A 196 0.54 -15.37 -6.21
C TYR A 196 0.57 -15.61 -7.71
N LYS A 197 1.68 -16.14 -8.23
CA LYS A 197 1.84 -16.49 -9.64
C LYS A 197 0.78 -17.50 -10.09
N GLU A 198 0.50 -18.53 -9.30
CA GLU A 198 -0.57 -19.50 -9.59
C GLU A 198 -1.95 -18.83 -9.67
N GLN A 199 -2.23 -17.89 -8.76
CA GLN A 199 -3.48 -17.14 -8.77
C GLN A 199 -3.61 -16.21 -9.98
N LEU A 200 -2.50 -15.64 -10.46
CA LEU A 200 -2.45 -14.77 -11.64
C LEU A 200 -2.45 -15.55 -12.96
N ALA A 201 -1.99 -16.80 -12.96
CA ALA A 201 -2.10 -17.70 -14.10
C ALA A 201 -3.55 -18.10 -14.41
N ASN A 202 -4.46 -18.00 -13.42
CA ASN A 202 -5.87 -18.25 -13.64
C ASN A 202 -6.53 -17.11 -14.45
N GLU A 203 -6.90 -17.39 -15.70
CA GLU A 203 -7.48 -16.41 -16.63
C GLU A 203 -8.68 -15.63 -16.09
N LYS A 204 -9.59 -16.30 -15.37
CA LYS A 204 -10.79 -15.66 -14.82
C LYS A 204 -10.39 -14.63 -13.76
N ARG A 205 -9.43 -14.99 -12.90
CA ARG A 205 -8.92 -14.09 -11.86
C ARG A 205 -8.08 -12.96 -12.47
N TYR A 206 -7.25 -13.25 -13.46
CA TYR A 206 -6.50 -12.25 -14.21
C TYR A 206 -7.42 -11.17 -14.81
N LYS A 207 -8.43 -11.59 -15.59
CA LYS A 207 -9.38 -10.66 -16.23
C LYS A 207 -10.12 -9.80 -15.20
N TYR A 208 -10.59 -10.45 -14.14
CA TYR A 208 -11.27 -9.75 -13.06
C TYR A 208 -10.38 -8.73 -12.34
N LEU A 209 -9.11 -9.06 -12.10
CA LEU A 209 -8.15 -8.12 -11.51
C LEU A 209 -7.90 -6.93 -12.43
N LEU A 210 -7.71 -7.17 -13.73
CA LEU A 210 -7.53 -6.11 -14.71
C LEU A 210 -8.75 -5.18 -14.76
N GLU A 211 -9.96 -5.74 -14.82
CA GLU A 211 -11.21 -4.98 -14.75
C GLU A 211 -11.31 -4.13 -13.47
N SER A 212 -10.88 -4.70 -12.33
CA SER A 212 -10.86 -3.98 -11.05
C SER A 212 -9.90 -2.79 -11.06
N TYR A 213 -8.74 -2.92 -11.73
CA TYR A 213 -7.79 -1.82 -11.84
C TYR A 213 -8.19 -0.77 -12.89
N LEU A 214 -8.90 -1.16 -13.95
CA LEU A 214 -9.49 -0.22 -14.90
C LEU A 214 -10.47 0.73 -14.17
N GLU A 215 -11.32 0.14 -13.35
CA GLU A 215 -12.29 0.85 -12.52
C GLU A 215 -11.61 1.68 -11.41
N TYR A 216 -10.58 1.14 -10.77
CA TYR A 216 -9.75 1.89 -9.81
C TYR A 216 -9.22 3.18 -10.45
N VAL A 217 -8.59 3.08 -11.63
CA VAL A 217 -8.01 4.22 -12.34
C VAL A 217 -9.08 5.23 -12.72
N GLU A 218 -10.25 4.78 -13.19
CA GLU A 218 -11.36 5.66 -13.51
C GLU A 218 -11.81 6.46 -12.27
N ILE A 219 -12.00 5.79 -11.13
CA ILE A 219 -12.43 6.42 -9.89
C ILE A 219 -11.40 7.42 -9.37
N ILE A 220 -10.12 7.06 -9.40
CA ILE A 220 -9.04 7.94 -8.97
C ILE A 220 -8.94 9.17 -9.89
N ASN A 221 -8.98 8.98 -11.21
CA ASN A 221 -8.99 10.08 -12.17
C ASN A 221 -10.19 11.02 -11.94
N MET A 222 -11.38 10.46 -11.73
CA MET A 222 -12.58 11.23 -11.42
C MET A 222 -12.47 11.98 -10.10
N LEU A 223 -12.03 11.33 -9.01
CA LEU A 223 -11.99 11.90 -7.66
C LEU A 223 -10.97 13.03 -7.54
N PHE A 224 -9.86 12.94 -8.26
CA PHE A 224 -8.75 13.88 -8.11
C PHE A 224 -8.50 14.77 -9.33
N GLY A 225 -9.20 14.54 -10.45
CA GLY A 225 -9.03 15.32 -11.67
C GLY A 225 -7.68 15.08 -12.35
N ILE A 226 -7.12 13.88 -12.17
CA ILE A 226 -5.83 13.46 -12.76
C ILE A 226 -6.06 12.54 -13.97
N LYS A 227 -4.98 12.22 -14.68
CA LYS A 227 -5.01 11.46 -15.94
C LYS A 227 -4.04 10.29 -15.93
N ILE A 228 -4.23 9.37 -14.99
CA ILE A 228 -3.55 8.07 -15.01
C ILE A 228 -4.07 7.29 -16.22
N PRO A 229 -3.19 6.71 -17.06
CA PRO A 229 -3.64 5.89 -18.17
C PRO A 229 -4.29 4.59 -17.67
N GLN A 230 -5.29 4.13 -18.41
CA GLN A 230 -5.94 2.85 -18.14
C GLN A 230 -4.94 1.71 -18.35
N PRO A 231 -4.80 0.75 -17.42
CA PRO A 231 -3.95 -0.41 -17.62
C PRO A 231 -4.49 -1.31 -18.73
N GLU A 232 -3.59 -1.86 -19.54
CA GLU A 232 -3.92 -2.79 -20.63
C GLU A 232 -3.54 -4.23 -20.30
N SER A 233 -2.59 -4.43 -19.38
CA SER A 233 -2.16 -5.76 -18.94
C SER A 233 -1.64 -5.77 -17.51
N ILE A 234 -1.57 -6.96 -16.94
CA ILE A 234 -0.93 -7.24 -15.65
C ILE A 234 0.22 -8.22 -15.94
N ASP A 235 1.40 -7.94 -15.40
CA ASP A 235 2.49 -8.91 -15.35
C ASP A 235 2.05 -10.11 -14.52
N ARG A 236 2.19 -11.32 -15.07
CA ARG A 236 1.76 -12.56 -14.38
C ARG A 236 2.76 -13.00 -13.32
N ASP A 237 3.95 -12.44 -13.34
CA ASP A 237 4.93 -12.60 -12.28
C ASP A 237 4.66 -11.66 -11.10
N VAL A 238 5.22 -12.04 -9.95
CA VAL A 238 5.33 -11.17 -8.79
C VAL A 238 6.79 -11.13 -8.39
N ASP A 239 7.31 -9.92 -8.29
CA ASP A 239 8.72 -9.68 -8.02
C ASP A 239 8.94 -9.47 -6.52
N LEU A 240 10.15 -9.78 -6.05
CA LEU A 240 10.55 -9.51 -4.67
C LEU A 240 11.34 -8.21 -4.59
N LEU A 241 10.91 -7.28 -3.74
CA LEU A 241 11.69 -6.10 -3.36
C LEU A 241 12.27 -6.27 -1.96
N ILE A 242 13.58 -6.09 -1.83
CA ILE A 242 14.28 -6.14 -0.55
C ILE A 242 14.81 -4.74 -0.20
N PHE A 243 14.42 -4.24 0.98
CA PHE A 243 14.86 -2.97 1.54
C PHE A 243 15.56 -3.12 2.90
N ASP A 244 15.97 -1.99 3.48
CA ASP A 244 16.47 -1.85 4.85
C ASP A 244 17.80 -2.57 5.11
N PHE A 245 18.81 -2.26 4.28
CA PHE A 245 20.16 -2.82 4.41
C PHE A 245 21.24 -1.78 4.06
N GLY A 246 22.41 -1.93 4.69
CA GLY A 246 23.59 -1.11 4.43
C GLY A 246 24.63 -1.83 3.56
N LYS A 247 25.79 -1.19 3.40
CA LYS A 247 26.93 -1.79 2.65
C LYS A 247 27.37 -3.15 3.20
N PRO A 248 27.48 -3.37 4.53
CA PRO A 248 27.87 -4.68 5.06
C PRO A 248 26.85 -5.77 4.72
N GLU A 249 25.57 -5.47 4.85
CA GLU A 249 24.47 -6.40 4.58
C GLU A 249 24.30 -6.68 3.07
N GLN A 250 24.63 -5.71 2.21
CA GLN A 250 24.55 -5.88 0.75
C GLN A 250 25.37 -7.09 0.27
N LYS A 251 26.58 -7.27 0.81
CA LYS A 251 27.42 -8.42 0.46
C LYS A 251 26.75 -9.74 0.86
N ILE A 252 26.17 -9.79 2.06
CA ILE A 252 25.45 -10.98 2.55
C ILE A 252 24.26 -11.29 1.64
N LEU A 253 23.52 -10.25 1.26
CA LEU A 253 22.37 -10.36 0.36
C LEU A 253 22.78 -10.96 -0.99
N GLU A 254 23.81 -10.40 -1.63
CA GLU A 254 24.30 -10.83 -2.94
C GLU A 254 24.90 -12.23 -2.93
N GLU A 255 25.64 -12.62 -1.88
CA GLU A 255 26.34 -13.90 -1.83
C GLU A 255 25.48 -15.06 -1.31
N ASN A 256 24.50 -14.79 -0.44
CA ASN A 256 23.79 -15.85 0.30
C ASN A 256 22.28 -15.87 0.09
N ILE A 257 21.66 -14.72 -0.23
CA ILE A 257 20.20 -14.62 -0.30
C ILE A 257 19.74 -14.63 -1.76
N LEU A 258 20.28 -13.74 -2.61
CA LEU A 258 19.88 -13.64 -4.02
C LEU A 258 20.08 -14.93 -4.84
N PRO A 259 21.17 -15.71 -4.66
CA PRO A 259 21.36 -16.96 -5.39
C PRO A 259 20.25 -17.98 -5.13
N ALA A 260 19.57 -17.91 -3.98
CA ALA A 260 18.48 -18.82 -3.66
C ALA A 260 17.17 -18.51 -4.41
N PHE A 261 17.12 -17.39 -5.15
CA PHE A 261 15.95 -16.88 -5.85
C PHE A 261 16.13 -16.72 -7.36
N SER A 262 17.36 -16.77 -7.87
CA SER A 262 17.71 -16.35 -9.24
C SER A 262 16.94 -17.07 -10.35
N ASP A 263 16.45 -18.27 -10.09
CA ASP A 263 15.68 -19.10 -11.04
C ASP A 263 14.17 -19.11 -10.76
N LYS A 264 13.69 -18.40 -9.73
CA LYS A 264 12.31 -18.50 -9.23
C LYS A 264 11.45 -17.29 -9.61
N PHE A 265 12.01 -16.10 -9.44
CA PHE A 265 11.37 -14.81 -9.73
C PHE A 265 12.42 -13.70 -9.73
N ARG A 266 12.07 -12.54 -10.31
CA ARG A 266 12.95 -11.37 -10.30
C ARG A 266 13.05 -10.82 -8.88
N VAL A 267 14.27 -10.44 -8.49
CA VAL A 267 14.55 -9.82 -7.20
C VAL A 267 15.23 -8.49 -7.43
N SER A 268 14.69 -7.45 -6.81
CA SER A 268 15.20 -6.09 -6.88
C SER A 268 15.52 -5.60 -5.47
N VAL A 269 16.64 -4.89 -5.34
CA VAL A 269 17.20 -4.55 -4.02
C VAL A 269 17.57 -3.08 -3.93
N ARG A 270 17.29 -2.46 -2.78
CA ARG A 270 17.68 -1.08 -2.49
C ARG A 270 17.83 -0.86 -0.98
N GLY A 271 18.96 -0.34 -0.51
CA GLY A 271 19.17 -0.15 0.92
C GLY A 271 18.10 0.69 1.63
N ASP A 272 17.72 1.84 1.05
CA ASP A 272 16.63 2.68 1.54
C ASP A 272 15.58 2.97 0.46
N ALA A 273 14.32 2.65 0.72
CA ALA A 273 13.19 2.95 -0.15
C ALA A 273 13.01 4.47 -0.35
N GLY A 274 13.39 5.29 0.63
CA GLY A 274 13.37 6.75 0.53
C GLY A 274 14.33 7.33 -0.52
N GLY A 275 15.33 6.55 -0.94
CA GLY A 275 16.27 6.90 -1.99
C GLY A 275 15.92 6.31 -3.37
N LEU A 276 14.76 5.69 -3.55
CA LEU A 276 14.37 5.07 -4.81
C LEU A 276 14.04 6.14 -5.87
N SER A 277 14.72 6.10 -7.01
CA SER A 277 14.51 7.04 -8.13
C SER A 277 13.73 6.39 -9.27
N GLN A 278 13.18 7.21 -10.16
CA GLN A 278 12.50 6.72 -11.38
C GLN A 278 13.45 5.93 -12.28
N GLY A 279 14.71 6.33 -12.41
CA GLY A 279 15.70 5.55 -13.17
C GLY A 279 15.98 4.16 -12.57
N THR A 280 15.91 4.02 -11.25
CA THR A 280 15.99 2.69 -10.62
C THR A 280 14.74 1.87 -10.87
N LEU A 281 13.55 2.46 -10.76
CA LEU A 281 12.30 1.76 -11.09
C LEU A 281 12.26 1.32 -12.56
N GLN A 282 12.71 2.17 -13.48
CA GLN A 282 12.75 1.86 -14.90
C GLN A 282 13.70 0.70 -15.18
N LYS A 283 14.90 0.72 -14.58
CA LYS A 283 15.84 -0.39 -14.66
C LYS A 283 15.20 -1.72 -14.21
N TRP A 284 14.49 -1.72 -13.08
CA TRP A 284 13.78 -2.90 -12.60
C TRP A 284 12.63 -3.33 -13.52
N TRP A 285 12.09 -2.42 -14.30
CA TRP A 285 11.02 -2.71 -15.24
C TRP A 285 11.52 -3.43 -16.49
N ASP A 286 12.69 -3.00 -16.97
CA ASP A 286 13.31 -3.45 -18.22
C ASP A 286 14.10 -4.78 -18.06
N GLU A 287 14.51 -5.11 -16.83
CA GLU A 287 15.14 -6.39 -16.43
C GLU A 287 14.10 -7.49 -16.17
#